data_AF-A0A2E2KTJ9-F1
#
_entry.id   AF-A0A2E2KTJ9-F1
#
_cell.length_a   1.000
_cell.length_b   1.000
_cell.length_c   1.000
_cell.angle_alpha   90.00
_cell.angle_beta   90.00
_cell.angle_gamma   90.00
#
_symmetry.space_group_name_H-M   'P 1'
#
loop_
_entity.id
_entity.type
_entity.pdbx_description
1 polymer ?
#
loop_
_entity_poly.entity_id
_entity_poly.type
_entity_poly.pdbx_seq_one_letter_code
_entity_poly.pdbx_strand_id
1 'polypeptide(L)'
;MTRIPFDATLRNIANELARLSAIAANVDEVMGDVIVKMGANDQEHVTALQDVDLLRQSLDCLVVLMGNLAEQQDVSLGVHTHEVGEGVYLRDLRDACLTVYQTG
;
A
#
# COMPACT_ATOMS: atom_id res chain seq x y z
N MET A 1 25.21 4.87 10.71
CA MET A 1 24.10 4.48 9.82
C MET A 1 23.40 3.28 10.44
N THR A 2 22.09 3.38 10.67
CA THR A 2 21.29 2.29 11.25
C THR A 2 20.80 1.38 10.12
N ARG A 3 20.81 0.06 10.36
CA ARG A 3 20.18 -0.92 9.45
C ARG A 3 18.89 -1.40 10.08
N ILE A 4 17.87 -1.57 9.26
CA ILE A 4 16.57 -2.13 9.65
C ILE A 4 16.52 -3.56 9.10
N PRO A 5 16.01 -4.54 9.87
CA PRO A 5 15.73 -5.87 9.35
C PRO A 5 14.82 -5.78 8.12
N PHE A 6 15.17 -6.49 7.05
CA PHE A 6 14.45 -6.37 5.78
C PHE A 6 12.97 -6.81 5.92
N ASP A 7 12.67 -7.71 6.84
CA ASP A 7 11.34 -8.29 7.07
C ASP A 7 10.46 -7.26 7.74
N ALA A 8 11.02 -6.52 8.69
CA ALA A 8 10.32 -5.39 9.31
C ALA A 8 9.97 -4.34 8.26
N THR A 9 10.89 -4.00 7.35
CA THR A 9 10.61 -3.06 6.25
C THR A 9 9.52 -3.58 5.32
N LEU A 10 9.57 -4.85 4.89
CA LEU A 10 8.57 -5.45 4.02
C LEU A 10 7.17 -5.53 4.67
N ARG A 11 7.09 -5.88 5.96
CA ARG A 11 5.84 -5.87 6.73
C ARG A 11 5.26 -4.47 6.87
N ASN A 12 6.10 -3.46 7.10
CA ASN A 12 5.65 -2.08 7.17
C ASN A 12 5.07 -1.58 5.85
N ILE A 13 5.70 -1.93 4.72
CA ILE A 13 5.19 -1.65 3.39
C ILE A 13 3.85 -2.36 3.19
N ALA A 14 3.75 -3.64 3.54
CA ALA A 14 2.50 -4.41 3.45
C ALA A 14 1.35 -3.75 4.24
N ASN A 15 1.60 -3.31 5.47
CA ASN A 15 0.59 -2.64 6.29
C ASN A 15 0.10 -1.33 5.66
N GLU A 16 1.01 -0.52 5.11
CA GLU A 16 0.63 0.74 4.46
C GLU A 16 -0.13 0.50 3.15
N LEU A 17 0.24 -0.52 2.37
CA LEU A 17 -0.51 -0.93 1.19
C LEU A 17 -1.93 -1.38 1.54
N ALA A 18 -2.11 -2.09 2.66
CA ALA A 18 -3.44 -2.47 3.15
C ALA A 18 -4.26 -1.23 3.55
N ARG A 19 -3.63 -0.22 4.17
CA ARG A 19 -4.27 1.07 4.47
C ARG A 19 -4.72 1.80 3.20
N LEU A 20 -3.85 1.85 2.18
CA LEU A 20 -4.18 2.46 0.90
C LEU A 20 -5.31 1.70 0.18
N SER A 21 -5.32 0.37 0.27
CA SER A 21 -6.40 -0.47 -0.28
C SER A 21 -7.75 -0.15 0.37
N ALA A 22 -7.78 0.00 1.70
CA ALA A 22 -8.99 0.41 2.41
C ALA A 22 -9.46 1.83 2.00
N ILE A 23 -8.53 2.76 1.77
CA ILE A 23 -8.87 4.10 1.26
C ILE A 23 -9.45 3.99 -0.16
N ALA A 24 -8.86 3.18 -1.03
CA ALA A 24 -9.36 2.95 -2.39
C ALA A 24 -10.78 2.34 -2.36
N ALA A 25 -11.06 1.40 -1.46
CA ALA A 25 -12.40 0.84 -1.27
C ALA A 25 -13.43 1.90 -0.85
N ASN A 26 -13.06 2.80 0.06
CA ASN A 26 -13.94 3.91 0.46
C ASN A 26 -14.20 4.88 -0.71
N VAL A 27 -13.18 5.12 -1.55
CA VAL A 27 -13.34 5.96 -2.76
C VAL A 27 -14.28 5.28 -3.76
N ASP A 28 -14.12 3.98 -3.99
CA ASP A 28 -14.98 3.18 -4.86
C ASP A 28 -16.46 3.25 -4.40
N GLU A 29 -16.71 3.05 -3.11
CA GLU A 29 -18.06 3.14 -2.52
C GLU A 29 -18.68 4.54 -2.73
N VAL A 30 -17.95 5.60 -2.38
CA VAL A 30 -18.42 6.99 -2.54
C VAL A 30 -18.66 7.33 -4.01
N MET A 31 -17.79 6.89 -4.91
CA MET A 31 -17.95 7.13 -6.34
C MET A 31 -19.14 6.36 -6.91
N GLY A 32 -19.38 5.13 -6.47
CA GLY A 32 -20.55 4.34 -6.84
C GLY A 32 -21.84 5.06 -6.47
N ASP A 33 -21.88 5.59 -5.25
CA ASP A 33 -22.98 6.39 -4.73
C ASP A 33 -23.28 7.66 -5.55
N VAL A 34 -22.22 8.34 -5.99
CA VAL A 34 -22.30 9.55 -6.83
C VAL A 34 -22.85 9.21 -8.22
N ILE A 35 -22.38 8.12 -8.82
CA ILE A 35 -22.81 7.68 -10.17
C ILE A 35 -24.28 7.28 -10.18
N VAL A 36 -24.75 6.57 -9.15
CA VAL A 36 -26.17 6.23 -8.98
C VAL A 36 -27.03 7.51 -8.89
N LYS A 37 -26.55 8.55 -8.21
CA LYS A 37 -27.26 9.83 -8.04
C LYS A 37 -27.22 10.72 -9.29
N MET A 38 -26.14 10.68 -10.08
CA MET A 38 -25.97 11.50 -11.30
C MET A 38 -26.62 10.90 -12.55
N GLY A 39 -26.95 9.61 -12.52
CA GLY A 39 -27.49 8.88 -13.68
C GLY A 39 -26.38 8.29 -14.52
N ALA A 40 -26.46 6.99 -14.82
CA ALA A 40 -25.39 6.14 -15.36
C ALA A 40 -24.98 6.41 -16.83
N ASN A 41 -25.24 7.60 -17.37
CA ASN A 41 -25.04 7.89 -18.80
C ASN A 41 -23.63 8.35 -19.16
N ASP A 42 -22.69 8.36 -18.22
CA ASP A 42 -21.34 8.86 -18.46
C ASP A 42 -20.28 7.75 -18.36
N GLN A 43 -19.77 7.34 -19.52
CA GLN A 43 -18.77 6.28 -19.69
C GLN A 43 -17.45 6.61 -18.95
N GLU A 44 -17.14 7.90 -18.80
CA GLU A 44 -15.92 8.36 -18.12
C GLU A 44 -15.97 8.01 -16.62
N HIS A 45 -17.14 8.16 -15.99
CA HIS A 45 -17.34 7.87 -14.58
C HIS A 45 -17.24 6.36 -14.27
N VAL A 46 -17.76 5.51 -15.15
CA VAL A 46 -17.64 4.04 -15.03
C VAL A 46 -16.18 3.60 -15.16
N THR A 47 -15.43 4.24 -16.07
CA THR A 47 -13.99 3.95 -16.25
C THR A 47 -13.20 4.34 -15.00
N ALA A 48 -13.50 5.50 -14.41
CA ALA A 48 -12.85 5.94 -13.18
C ALA A 48 -13.08 4.99 -11.99
N LEU A 49 -14.28 4.40 -11.85
CA LEU A 49 -14.54 3.35 -10.85
C LEU A 49 -13.68 2.10 -11.09
N GLN A 50 -13.60 1.65 -12.34
CA GLN A 50 -12.78 0.49 -12.69
C GLN A 50 -11.30 0.71 -12.37
N ASP A 51 -10.78 1.92 -12.60
CA ASP A 51 -9.42 2.28 -12.26
C ASP A 51 -9.17 2.26 -10.74
N VAL A 52 -10.15 2.71 -9.94
CA VAL A 52 -10.07 2.67 -8.47
C VAL A 52 -10.12 1.23 -7.95
N ASP A 53 -10.99 0.37 -8.51
CA ASP A 53 -11.03 -1.04 -8.13
C ASP A 53 -9.74 -1.77 -8.54
N LEU A 54 -9.20 -1.50 -9.73
CA LEU A 54 -7.91 -2.04 -10.17
C LEU A 54 -6.76 -1.59 -9.27
N LEU A 55 -6.78 -0.33 -8.81
CA LEU A 55 -5.82 0.16 -7.82
C LEU A 55 -5.94 -0.61 -6.51
N ARG A 56 -7.16 -0.80 -5.98
CA ARG A 56 -7.42 -1.59 -4.77
C ARG A 56 -6.88 -3.02 -4.90
N GLN A 57 -7.22 -3.71 -5.99
CA GLN A 57 -6.74 -5.08 -6.25
C GLN A 57 -5.21 -5.15 -6.38
N SER A 58 -4.60 -4.15 -7.01
CA SER A 58 -3.14 -4.05 -7.13
C SER A 58 -2.47 -3.87 -5.77
N LEU A 59 -3.05 -3.03 -4.91
CA LEU A 59 -2.58 -2.83 -3.54
C LEU A 59 -2.68 -4.12 -2.72
N ASP A 60 -3.83 -4.81 -2.76
CA ASP A 60 -4.01 -6.10 -2.08
C ASP A 60 -3.00 -7.16 -2.53
N CYS A 61 -2.72 -7.24 -3.84
CA CYS A 61 -1.71 -8.14 -4.38
C CYS A 61 -0.30 -7.82 -3.84
N LEU A 62 0.05 -6.53 -3.77
CA LEU A 62 1.33 -6.09 -3.23
C LEU A 62 1.45 -6.37 -1.73
N VAL A 63 0.37 -6.26 -0.94
CA VAL A 63 0.35 -6.66 0.48
C VAL A 63 0.79 -8.13 0.62
N VAL A 64 0.16 -9.03 -0.14
CA VAL A 64 0.44 -10.46 -0.10
C VAL A 64 1.87 -10.76 -0.56
N LEU A 65 2.32 -10.12 -1.65
CA LEU A 65 3.69 -10.29 -2.16
C LEU A 65 4.73 -9.87 -1.13
N MET A 66 4.56 -8.70 -0.50
CA MET A 66 5.50 -8.19 0.51
C MET A 66 5.51 -9.09 1.75
N GLY A 67 4.35 -9.61 2.17
CA GLY A 67 4.26 -10.60 3.24
C GLY A 67 5.03 -11.89 2.93
N ASN A 68 4.82 -12.46 1.74
CA ASN A 68 5.51 -13.67 1.29
C ASN A 68 7.03 -13.46 1.20
N LEU A 69 7.48 -12.30 0.73
CA LEU A 69 8.91 -11.95 0.68
C LEU A 69 9.50 -11.80 2.10
N ALA A 70 8.75 -11.25 3.05
CA ALA A 70 9.19 -11.12 4.44
C ALA A 70 9.39 -12.48 5.12
N GLU A 71 8.59 -13.49 4.75
CA GLU A 71 8.70 -14.85 5.30
C GLU A 71 9.85 -15.67 4.68
N GLN A 72 10.23 -15.38 3.44
CA GLN A 72 11.27 -16.12 2.69
C GLN A 72 12.67 -15.54 2.86
N GLN A 73 12.81 -14.46 3.62
CA GLN A 73 14.05 -13.75 3.83
C GLN A 73 15.06 -14.53 4.68
N ASP A 74 16.34 -14.42 4.32
CA ASP A 74 17.47 -14.77 5.18
C ASP A 74 17.66 -13.69 6.26
N VAL A 75 17.66 -14.09 7.54
CA VAL A 75 17.75 -13.22 8.73
C VAL A 75 19.00 -12.32 8.73
N SER A 76 20.01 -12.65 7.92
CA SER A 76 21.24 -11.86 7.78
C SER A 76 21.09 -10.59 6.92
N LEU A 77 19.99 -10.40 6.19
CA LEU A 77 19.76 -9.26 5.31
C LEU A 77 19.07 -8.09 6.01
N GLY A 78 19.71 -6.92 5.97
CA GLY A 78 19.16 -5.67 6.47
C GLY A 78 19.39 -4.52 5.49
N VAL A 79 18.45 -3.58 5.44
CA VAL A 79 18.48 -2.42 4.54
C VAL A 79 18.92 -1.16 5.28
N HIS A 80 19.59 -0.24 4.58
CA HIS A 80 20.00 1.03 5.16
C HIS A 80 18.80 1.97 5.27
N THR A 81 18.52 2.46 6.49
CA THR A 81 17.34 3.29 6.76
C THR A 81 17.22 4.51 5.83
N HIS A 82 18.33 5.18 5.52
CA HIS A 82 18.31 6.39 4.68
C HIS A 82 17.93 6.13 3.21
N GLU A 83 18.33 4.99 2.64
CA GLU A 83 18.03 4.59 1.25
C GLU A 83 16.56 4.16 1.11
N VAL A 84 16.01 3.57 2.17
CA VAL A 84 14.67 2.99 2.19
C VAL A 84 13.55 4.05 2.09
N GLY A 85 13.76 5.25 2.64
CA GLY A 85 12.79 6.34 2.55
C GLY A 85 13.02 7.29 1.37
N GLU A 86 14.13 7.15 0.66
CA GLU A 86 14.46 8.01 -0.47
C GLU A 86 13.51 7.76 -1.65
N GLY A 87 12.99 8.82 -2.27
CA GLY A 87 12.01 8.72 -3.34
C GLY A 87 10.59 8.33 -2.90
N VAL A 88 10.35 8.07 -1.60
CA VAL A 88 9.01 7.83 -1.06
C VAL A 88 8.34 9.16 -0.70
N TYR A 89 7.38 9.58 -1.52
CA TYR A 89 6.72 10.89 -1.37
C TYR A 89 5.54 10.88 -0.39
N LEU A 90 4.93 9.72 -0.14
CA LEU A 90 3.84 9.59 0.82
C LEU A 90 4.41 9.54 2.23
N ARG A 91 4.07 10.55 3.05
CA ARG A 91 4.61 10.73 4.40
C ARG A 91 4.51 9.47 5.25
N ASP A 92 3.32 8.88 5.32
CA ASP A 92 3.07 7.75 6.23
C ASP A 92 3.76 6.47 5.74
N LEU A 93 3.79 6.23 4.42
CA LEU A 93 4.57 5.13 3.82
C LEU A 93 6.07 5.30 4.11
N ARG A 94 6.58 6.52 3.93
CA ARG A 94 7.97 6.82 4.24
C ARG A 94 8.27 6.59 5.72
N ASP A 95 7.41 7.09 6.61
CA ASP A 95 7.60 6.93 8.05
C ASP A 95 7.54 5.45 8.46
N ALA A 96 6.64 4.66 7.87
CA ALA A 96 6.57 3.21 8.05
C ALA A 96 7.87 2.51 7.60
N CYS A 97 8.39 2.86 6.42
CA CYS A 97 9.64 2.35 5.89
C CYS A 97 10.86 2.67 6.78
N LEU A 98 10.84 3.82 7.46
CA LEU A 98 11.93 4.30 8.32
C LEU A 98 11.86 3.78 9.77
N THR A 99 10.74 3.17 10.17
CA THR A 99 10.51 2.76 11.57
C THR A 99 10.80 1.27 11.77
N VAL A 100 11.51 0.91 12.84
CA VAL A 100 11.65 -0.49 13.27
C VAL A 100 10.36 -0.84 14.01
N TYR A 101 9.47 -1.61 13.39
CA TYR A 101 8.33 -2.16 14.12
C TYR A 101 8.86 -3.21 15.11
N GLN A 102 8.71 -2.94 16.40
CA GLN A 102 8.89 -3.94 17.44
C GLN A 102 7.68 -4.87 17.38
N THR A 103 7.72 -5.89 16.54
CA THR A 103 6.80 -7.02 16.65
C THR A 103 7.11 -7.76 17.96
N GLY A 104 6.23 -7.61 18.94
CA GLY A 104 6.12 -8.55 20.07
C GLY A 104 5.52 -9.87 19.62
#